data_AF-X1P142-F1
#
_entry.id   AF-X1P142-F1
#
_cell.length_a   1.000
_cell.length_b   1.000
_cell.length_c   1.000
_cell.angle_alpha   90.00
_cell.angle_beta   90.00
_cell.angle_gamma   90.00
#
_symmetry.space_group_name_H-M   'P 1'
#
loop_
_entity.id
_entity.type
_entity.pdbx_description
1 polymer ?
#
loop_
_entity_poly.entity_id
_entity_poly.type
_entity_poly.pdbx_seq_one_letter_code
_entity_poly.pdbx_strand_id
1 'polypeptide(L)'
;MDEIKEMKRGKDKIGTTKRGIGPAYVDKIARTGIRMIDLIDEKSLPKKLENNLNEKNTIFEKLYGLKISNQEKNDLMKKYREYGQLLKKYVTDVSLYLNQAINEDKKILFEGAQGTLLDVDHGTFPYVTSSNPIAGGACIGTGVGPTKIDRVMGITKAYTTRVGRGPFPTEMQGELEKYTRQKGGEFGATTGRPRRCG
;
A
#
# COMPACT_ATOMS: atom_id res chain seq x y z
N MET A 1 -4.14 -11.69 -7.35
CA MET A 1 -3.33 -12.24 -6.25
C MET A 1 -3.87 -11.85 -4.87
N ASP A 2 -3.97 -10.56 -4.54
CA ASP A 2 -4.47 -10.07 -3.23
C ASP A 2 -5.86 -10.65 -2.90
N GLU A 3 -6.82 -10.46 -3.81
CA GLU A 3 -8.17 -10.99 -3.66
C GLU A 3 -8.20 -12.52 -3.50
N ILE A 4 -7.40 -13.24 -4.29
CA ILE A 4 -7.32 -14.71 -4.22
C ILE A 4 -6.81 -15.17 -2.85
N LYS A 5 -5.76 -14.51 -2.33
CA LYS A 5 -5.21 -14.82 -0.99
C LYS A 5 -6.22 -14.53 0.11
N GLU A 6 -6.95 -13.42 0.02
CA GLU A 6 -8.04 -13.12 0.95
C GLU A 6 -9.17 -14.16 0.88
N MET A 7 -9.58 -14.58 -0.32
CA MET A 7 -10.60 -15.62 -0.47
C MET A 7 -10.16 -16.93 0.20
N LYS A 8 -8.92 -17.38 -0.04
CA LYS A 8 -8.38 -18.61 0.55
C LYS A 8 -8.23 -18.55 2.07
N ARG A 9 -8.00 -17.36 2.66
CA ARG A 9 -7.96 -17.20 4.13
C ARG A 9 -9.31 -17.45 4.81
N GLY A 10 -10.42 -17.46 4.06
CA GLY A 10 -11.72 -17.86 4.61
C GLY A 10 -12.15 -17.01 5.82
N LYS A 11 -12.22 -17.63 7.00
CA LYS A 11 -12.58 -16.96 8.26
C LYS A 11 -11.45 -16.07 8.80
N ASP A 12 -10.21 -16.27 8.37
CA ASP A 12 -9.01 -15.55 8.83
C ASP A 12 -8.60 -14.43 7.87
N LYS A 13 -9.55 -13.92 7.08
CA LYS A 13 -9.34 -12.75 6.20
C LYS A 13 -8.76 -11.58 6.99
N ILE A 14 -7.82 -10.86 6.39
CA ILE A 14 -7.32 -9.61 6.96
C ILE A 14 -8.34 -8.48 6.75
N GLY A 15 -9.07 -8.54 5.63
CA GLY A 15 -9.92 -7.46 5.15
C GLY A 15 -9.12 -6.41 4.39
N THR A 16 -8.25 -6.85 3.46
CA THR A 16 -7.45 -5.94 2.63
C THR A 16 -8.34 -5.04 1.77
N THR A 17 -7.75 -3.97 1.23
CA THR A 17 -8.43 -3.09 0.27
C THR A 17 -8.59 -3.73 -1.11
N LYS A 18 -8.05 -4.95 -1.32
CA LYS A 18 -7.99 -5.66 -2.60
C LYS A 18 -7.29 -4.88 -3.72
N ARG A 19 -6.40 -3.95 -3.37
CA ARG A 19 -5.66 -3.11 -4.34
C ARG A 19 -4.29 -3.67 -4.72
N GLY A 20 -3.91 -4.84 -4.23
CA GLY A 20 -2.60 -5.42 -4.57
C GLY A 20 -1.44 -4.90 -3.73
N ILE A 21 -1.71 -4.14 -2.65
CA ILE A 21 -0.67 -3.54 -1.80
C ILE A 21 0.27 -4.62 -1.23
N GLY A 22 -0.30 -5.64 -0.57
CA GLY A 22 0.50 -6.73 0.01
C GLY A 22 1.35 -7.46 -1.03
N PRO A 23 0.77 -7.99 -2.13
CA PRO A 23 1.55 -8.62 -3.20
C PRO A 23 2.66 -7.73 -3.78
N ALA A 24 2.43 -6.44 -3.97
CA ALA A 24 3.46 -5.52 -4.46
C ALA A 24 4.65 -5.39 -3.49
N TYR A 25 4.38 -5.29 -2.18
CA TYR A 25 5.42 -5.29 -1.16
C TYR A 25 6.16 -6.64 -1.07
N VAL A 26 5.47 -7.77 -1.28
CA VAL A 26 6.11 -9.08 -1.38
C VAL A 26 7.10 -9.11 -2.55
N ASP A 27 6.70 -8.65 -3.73
CA ASP A 27 7.60 -8.63 -4.90
C ASP A 27 8.78 -7.64 -4.72
N LYS A 28 8.58 -6.54 -3.97
CA LYS A 28 9.68 -5.63 -3.54
C LYS A 28 10.71 -6.39 -2.71
N ILE A 29 10.28 -7.07 -1.65
CA ILE A 29 11.17 -7.80 -0.74
C ILE A 29 11.80 -9.02 -1.43
N ALA A 30 11.07 -9.67 -2.34
CA ALA A 30 11.58 -10.75 -3.17
C ALA A 30 12.60 -10.28 -4.24
N ARG A 31 12.73 -8.96 -4.44
CA ARG A 31 13.60 -8.32 -5.45
C ARG A 31 13.18 -8.64 -6.90
N THR A 32 11.91 -8.96 -7.11
CA THR A 32 11.32 -9.24 -8.44
C THR A 32 10.38 -8.12 -8.90
N GLY A 33 10.06 -7.16 -8.02
CA GLY A 33 9.18 -6.04 -8.34
C GLY A 33 9.67 -5.17 -9.50
N ILE A 34 8.71 -4.66 -10.28
CA ILE A 34 8.93 -3.62 -11.31
C ILE A 34 8.81 -2.26 -10.62
N ARG A 35 9.81 -1.40 -10.77
CA ARG A 35 9.84 -0.05 -10.20
C ARG A 35 9.50 1.01 -11.24
N MET A 36 9.29 2.25 -10.80
CA MET A 36 9.01 3.37 -11.72
C MET A 36 10.10 3.57 -12.79
N ILE A 37 11.38 3.40 -12.42
CA ILE A 37 12.48 3.48 -13.38
C ILE A 37 12.41 2.40 -14.48
N ASP A 38 11.90 1.22 -14.13
CA ASP A 38 11.70 0.14 -15.09
C ASP A 38 10.49 0.43 -15.98
N LEU A 39 9.41 0.99 -15.40
CA LEU A 39 8.16 1.30 -16.11
C LEU A 39 8.34 2.37 -17.20
N ILE A 40 9.18 3.37 -16.95
CA ILE A 40 9.45 4.46 -17.91
C ILE A 40 10.54 4.12 -18.93
N ASP A 41 11.24 3.00 -18.73
CA ASP A 41 12.27 2.52 -19.63
C ASP A 41 11.71 1.45 -20.57
N GLU A 42 11.66 1.79 -21.86
CA GLU A 42 11.09 0.96 -22.90
C GLU A 42 11.85 -0.36 -23.11
N LYS A 43 13.11 -0.44 -22.66
CA LYS A 43 13.94 -1.64 -22.80
C LYS A 43 13.78 -2.61 -21.64
N SER A 44 13.69 -2.12 -20.40
CA SER A 44 13.63 -2.99 -19.22
C SER A 44 12.22 -3.51 -18.92
N LEU A 45 11.18 -2.70 -19.13
CA LEU A 45 9.80 -3.11 -18.83
C LEU A 45 9.41 -4.44 -19.50
N PRO A 46 9.64 -4.65 -20.81
CA PRO A 46 9.20 -5.87 -21.48
C PRO A 46 9.75 -7.14 -20.85
N LYS A 47 11.08 -7.16 -20.65
CA LYS A 47 11.81 -8.31 -20.10
C LYS A 47 11.36 -8.61 -18.66
N LYS A 48 11.21 -7.59 -17.82
CA LYS A 48 10.81 -7.78 -16.42
C LYS A 48 9.35 -8.23 -16.30
N LEU A 49 8.46 -7.63 -17.08
CA LEU A 49 7.05 -8.00 -17.06
C LEU A 49 6.83 -9.42 -17.56
N GLU A 50 7.53 -9.84 -18.62
CA GLU A 50 7.47 -11.21 -19.12
C GLU A 50 7.91 -12.23 -18.06
N ASN A 51 9.07 -12.01 -17.42
CA ASN A 51 9.57 -12.89 -16.35
C ASN A 51 8.56 -13.00 -15.19
N ASN A 52 8.04 -11.86 -14.72
CA ASN A 52 7.07 -11.83 -13.63
C ASN A 52 5.76 -12.51 -14.03
N LEU A 53 5.26 -12.28 -15.25
CA LEU A 53 4.05 -12.93 -15.74
C LEU A 53 4.21 -14.43 -15.88
N ASN A 54 5.38 -14.92 -16.27
CA ASN A 54 5.65 -16.35 -16.35
C ASN A 54 5.59 -16.98 -14.95
N GLU A 55 6.27 -16.42 -13.96
CA GLU A 55 6.21 -16.88 -12.57
C GLU A 55 4.77 -16.81 -12.02
N LYS A 56 4.10 -15.66 -12.15
CA LYS A 56 2.75 -15.48 -11.60
C LYS A 56 1.73 -16.36 -12.32
N ASN A 57 1.88 -16.61 -13.63
CA ASN A 57 1.01 -17.51 -14.36
C ASN A 57 1.20 -18.96 -13.88
N THR A 58 2.44 -19.42 -13.63
CA THR A 58 2.68 -20.74 -13.03
C THR A 58 2.02 -20.85 -11.66
N ILE A 59 2.13 -19.81 -10.82
CA ILE A 59 1.48 -19.77 -9.51
C ILE A 59 -0.05 -19.83 -9.65
N PHE A 60 -0.64 -19.02 -10.54
CA PHE A 60 -2.07 -19.00 -10.80
C PHE A 60 -2.58 -20.34 -11.30
N GLU A 61 -1.88 -20.96 -12.24
CA GLU A 61 -2.28 -22.22 -12.83
C GLU A 61 -2.18 -23.36 -11.81
N LYS A 62 -1.01 -23.52 -11.18
CA LYS A 62 -0.74 -24.66 -10.29
C LYS A 62 -1.44 -24.58 -8.94
N LEU A 63 -1.56 -23.39 -8.36
CA LEU A 63 -2.15 -23.25 -7.01
C LEU A 63 -3.60 -22.83 -7.02
N TYR A 64 -4.10 -22.26 -8.13
CA TYR A 64 -5.42 -21.65 -8.18
C TYR A 64 -6.27 -22.09 -9.38
N GLY A 65 -5.73 -22.88 -10.32
CA GLY A 65 -6.46 -23.30 -11.52
C GLY A 65 -6.83 -22.13 -12.44
N LEU A 66 -6.12 -21.00 -12.34
CA LEU A 66 -6.36 -19.79 -13.14
C LEU A 66 -5.24 -19.63 -14.17
N LYS A 67 -5.59 -19.18 -15.38
CA LYS A 67 -4.61 -18.96 -16.45
C LYS A 67 -4.74 -17.55 -16.99
N ILE A 68 -3.62 -16.86 -17.13
CA ILE A 68 -3.56 -15.57 -17.82
C ILE A 68 -3.37 -15.86 -19.31
N SER A 69 -4.32 -15.43 -20.13
CA SER A 69 -4.24 -15.55 -21.59
C SER A 69 -3.11 -14.68 -22.16
N ASN A 70 -2.60 -15.04 -23.34
CA ASN A 70 -1.59 -14.22 -24.02
C ASN A 70 -2.13 -12.83 -24.38
N GLN A 71 -3.43 -12.72 -24.67
CA GLN A 71 -4.07 -11.43 -24.94
C GLN A 71 -4.03 -10.53 -23.70
N GLU A 72 -4.38 -11.05 -22.52
CA GLU A 72 -4.30 -10.28 -21.26
C GLU A 72 -2.88 -9.82 -20.94
N LYS A 73 -1.87 -10.65 -21.22
CA LYS A 73 -0.45 -10.26 -21.06
C LYS A 73 -0.08 -9.09 -21.98
N ASN A 74 -0.49 -9.15 -23.25
CA ASN A 74 -0.24 -8.10 -24.23
C ASN A 74 -0.98 -6.79 -23.87
N ASP A 75 -2.23 -6.89 -23.44
CA ASP A 75 -3.03 -5.74 -23.00
C ASP A 75 -2.41 -5.07 -21.78
N LEU A 76 -1.91 -5.87 -20.82
CA LEU A 76 -1.20 -5.36 -19.65
C LEU A 76 0.07 -4.61 -20.07
N MET A 77 0.87 -5.17 -20.96
CA MET A 77 2.09 -4.53 -21.48
C MET A 77 1.77 -3.18 -22.12
N LYS A 78 0.80 -3.15 -23.04
CA LYS A 78 0.40 -1.94 -23.76
C LYS A 78 -0.06 -0.85 -22.78
N LYS A 79 -0.99 -1.20 -21.89
CA LYS A 79 -1.58 -0.29 -20.90
C LYS A 79 -0.53 0.33 -19.99
N TYR A 80 0.35 -0.49 -19.42
CA TYR A 80 1.36 0.02 -18.47
C TYR A 80 2.49 0.77 -19.16
N ARG A 81 2.80 0.48 -20.43
CA ARG A 81 3.70 1.32 -21.24
C ARG A 81 3.13 2.71 -21.46
N GLU A 82 1.85 2.82 -21.80
CA GLU A 82 1.15 4.11 -21.95
C GLU A 82 1.19 4.92 -20.63
N TYR A 83 0.93 4.26 -19.49
CA TYR A 83 1.04 4.91 -18.18
C TYR A 83 2.47 5.35 -17.85
N GLY A 84 3.47 4.53 -18.17
CA GLY A 84 4.88 4.88 -18.02
C GLY A 84 5.22 6.17 -18.76
N GLN A 85 4.79 6.31 -20.01
CA GLN A 85 5.04 7.53 -20.81
C GLN A 85 4.35 8.76 -20.23
N LEU A 86 3.10 8.63 -19.78
CA LEU A 86 2.36 9.73 -19.16
C LEU A 86 3.02 10.21 -17.85
N LEU A 87 3.53 9.27 -17.06
CA LEU A 87 4.13 9.56 -15.75
C LEU A 87 5.60 9.99 -15.83
N LYS A 88 6.29 9.70 -16.93
CA LYS A 88 7.74 9.92 -17.11
C LYS A 88 8.19 11.33 -16.73
N LYS A 89 7.41 12.35 -17.07
CA LYS A 89 7.72 13.78 -16.77
C LYS A 89 7.76 14.11 -15.27
N TYR A 90 7.21 13.26 -14.41
CA TYR A 90 7.21 13.45 -12.96
C TYR A 90 8.27 12.61 -12.24
N VAL A 91 8.97 11.73 -12.96
CA VAL A 91 9.97 10.86 -12.35
C VAL A 91 11.28 11.63 -12.15
N THR A 92 11.79 11.60 -10.92
CA THR A 92 13.06 12.21 -10.54
C THR A 92 13.73 11.39 -9.43
N ASP A 93 14.98 11.71 -9.11
CA ASP A 93 15.63 11.23 -7.89
C ASP A 93 15.08 12.00 -6.69
N VAL A 94 14.08 11.41 -6.05
CA VAL A 94 13.39 12.01 -4.89
C VAL A 94 14.33 12.17 -3.70
N SER A 95 15.27 11.24 -3.50
CA SER A 95 16.21 11.31 -2.38
C SER A 95 17.14 12.51 -2.54
N LEU A 96 17.72 12.67 -3.73
CA LEU A 96 18.55 13.83 -4.04
C LEU A 96 17.76 15.13 -3.91
N TYR A 97 16.57 15.19 -4.52
CA TYR A 97 15.72 16.38 -4.51
C TYR A 97 15.38 16.83 -3.07
N LEU A 98 14.96 15.91 -2.22
CA LEU A 98 14.60 16.24 -0.84
C LEU A 98 15.82 16.66 -0.01
N ASN A 99 16.96 15.97 -0.17
CA ASN A 99 18.16 16.33 0.57
C ASN A 99 18.74 17.69 0.14
N GLN A 100 18.63 18.05 -1.15
CA GLN A 100 18.96 19.40 -1.62
C GLN A 100 18.02 20.44 -1.03
N ALA A 101 16.70 20.18 -1.05
CA ALA A 101 15.72 21.08 -0.44
C ALA A 101 15.99 21.30 1.07
N ILE A 102 16.37 20.25 1.80
CA ILE A 102 16.76 20.37 3.22
C ILE A 102 18.01 21.23 3.38
N ASN A 103 19.03 21.05 2.54
CA ASN A 103 20.27 21.85 2.60
C ASN A 103 20.04 23.32 2.23
N GLU A 104 18.96 23.63 1.51
CA GLU A 104 18.50 24.98 1.19
C GLU A 104 17.50 25.54 2.23
N ASP A 105 17.41 24.92 3.42
CA ASP A 105 16.52 25.29 4.52
C ASP A 105 15.02 25.34 4.13
N LYS A 106 14.61 24.58 3.10
CA LYS A 106 13.20 24.50 2.70
C LYS A 106 12.40 23.67 3.70
N LYS A 107 11.18 24.12 3.97
CA LYS A 107 10.22 23.39 4.81
C LYS A 107 9.60 22.24 4.01
N ILE A 108 9.71 21.03 4.56
CA ILE A 108 9.17 19.81 3.97
C ILE A 108 8.17 19.21 4.96
N LEU A 109 7.00 18.81 4.45
CA LEU A 109 6.01 18.06 5.21
C LEU A 109 5.91 16.65 4.63
N PHE A 110 6.18 15.64 5.45
CA PHE A 110 5.92 14.25 5.10
C PHE A 110 4.50 13.87 5.51
N GLU A 111 3.67 13.53 4.53
CA GLU A 111 2.30 13.06 4.79
C GLU A 111 2.31 11.53 4.99
N GLY A 112 1.89 11.10 6.19
CA GLY A 112 1.84 9.69 6.55
C GLY A 112 0.55 9.00 6.09
N ALA A 113 0.68 7.74 5.69
CA ALA A 113 -0.42 6.80 5.58
C ALA A 113 0.07 5.40 5.96
N GLN A 114 -0.68 4.55 6.65
CA GLN A 114 -1.95 4.72 7.36
C GLN A 114 -1.71 5.26 8.78
N GLY A 115 -2.11 4.54 9.84
CA GLY A 115 -1.83 4.89 11.24
C GLY A 115 -0.94 3.86 11.93
N THR A 116 -0.31 4.25 13.05
CA THR A 116 0.70 3.43 13.77
C THR A 116 0.24 2.01 14.11
N LEU A 117 -1.01 1.80 14.52
CA LEU A 117 -1.50 0.46 14.87
C LEU A 117 -1.76 -0.46 13.65
N LEU A 118 -1.57 0.06 12.45
CA LEU A 118 -1.55 -0.72 11.20
C LEU A 118 -0.14 -0.93 10.66
N ASP A 119 0.90 -0.52 11.39
CA ASP A 119 2.29 -0.78 11.04
C ASP A 119 2.59 -2.28 10.95
N VAL A 120 3.38 -2.69 9.97
CA VAL A 120 3.67 -4.12 9.73
C VAL A 120 4.47 -4.75 10.87
N ASP A 121 5.29 -3.97 11.57
CA ASP A 121 6.14 -4.42 12.67
C ASP A 121 5.52 -4.11 14.03
N HIS A 122 4.92 -2.93 14.19
CA HIS A 122 4.45 -2.43 15.49
C HIS A 122 2.92 -2.44 15.66
N GLY A 123 2.18 -2.83 14.62
CA GLY A 123 0.72 -2.86 14.63
C GLY A 123 0.14 -4.14 15.19
N THR A 124 -1.19 -4.28 15.09
CA THR A 124 -1.91 -5.49 15.51
C THR A 124 -1.75 -6.64 14.50
N PHE A 125 -0.53 -7.13 14.31
CA PHE A 125 -0.22 -8.20 13.36
C PHE A 125 -1.09 -9.46 13.64
N PRO A 126 -1.63 -10.14 12.61
CA PRO A 126 -1.45 -9.93 11.17
C PRO A 126 -2.40 -8.91 10.54
N TYR A 127 -3.25 -8.24 11.32
CA TYR A 127 -4.28 -7.31 10.83
C TYR A 127 -3.71 -5.90 10.64
N VAL A 128 -2.73 -5.79 9.76
CA VAL A 128 -1.91 -4.60 9.51
C VAL A 128 -1.79 -4.33 8.01
N THR A 129 -1.22 -3.18 7.65
CA THR A 129 -0.75 -2.95 6.28
C THR A 129 0.59 -3.66 6.05
N SER A 130 1.12 -3.59 4.83
CA SER A 130 2.41 -4.22 4.48
C SER A 130 3.58 -3.23 4.46
N SER A 131 3.42 -2.08 5.12
CA SER A 131 4.39 -0.98 5.16
C SER A 131 4.48 -0.38 6.55
N ASN A 132 5.31 0.65 6.71
CA ASN A 132 5.55 1.33 7.98
C ASN A 132 4.96 2.75 8.01
N PRO A 133 3.76 2.97 8.58
CA PRO A 133 3.15 4.29 8.76
C PRO A 133 3.81 5.15 9.85
N ILE A 134 4.67 4.57 10.70
CA ILE A 134 5.39 5.32 11.73
C ILE A 134 6.32 6.36 11.11
N ALA A 135 6.75 7.35 11.90
CA ALA A 135 7.61 8.43 11.43
C ALA A 135 8.92 7.94 10.76
N GLY A 136 9.50 6.83 11.24
CA GLY A 136 10.68 6.21 10.62
C GLY A 136 10.45 5.77 9.17
N GLY A 137 9.20 5.49 8.79
CA GLY A 137 8.77 5.22 7.42
C GLY A 137 9.12 6.35 6.44
N ALA A 138 9.12 7.61 6.90
CA ALA A 138 9.52 8.76 6.09
C ALA A 138 10.99 8.65 5.66
N CYS A 139 11.86 8.17 6.54
CA CYS A 139 13.30 8.05 6.27
C CYS A 139 13.56 6.97 5.20
N ILE A 140 13.10 5.74 5.46
CA ILE A 140 13.31 4.60 4.54
C ILE A 140 12.51 4.71 3.24
N GLY A 141 11.43 5.50 3.25
CA GLY A 141 10.58 5.71 2.09
C GLY A 141 11.08 6.80 1.14
N THR A 142 11.85 7.76 1.64
CA THR A 142 12.26 8.94 0.86
C THR A 142 13.77 9.14 0.72
N GLY A 143 14.59 8.44 1.51
CA GLY A 143 16.05 8.59 1.49
C GLY A 143 16.57 9.78 2.31
N VAL A 144 15.72 10.34 3.17
CA VAL A 144 16.11 11.36 4.15
C VAL A 144 16.65 10.68 5.42
N GLY A 145 17.82 11.13 5.89
CA GLY A 145 18.45 10.59 7.09
C GLY A 145 17.62 10.88 8.36
N PRO A 146 17.62 9.98 9.35
CA PRO A 146 16.78 10.13 10.55
C PRO A 146 17.10 11.38 11.39
N THR A 147 18.35 11.87 11.34
CA THR A 147 18.77 13.10 12.02
C THR A 147 18.26 14.38 11.37
N LYS A 148 17.60 14.29 10.21
CA LYS A 148 17.03 15.43 9.47
C LYS A 148 15.51 15.59 9.70
N ILE A 149 14.93 14.84 10.64
CA ILE A 149 13.52 14.96 11.02
C ILE A 149 13.42 15.81 12.28
N ASP A 150 12.93 17.05 12.13
CA ASP A 150 12.88 17.99 13.26
C ASP A 150 11.71 17.72 14.23
N ARG A 151 10.54 17.34 13.69
CA ARG A 151 9.30 17.22 14.45
C ARG A 151 8.41 16.09 13.91
N VAL A 152 7.72 15.42 14.82
CA VAL A 152 6.70 14.41 14.51
C VAL A 152 5.39 14.83 15.16
N MET A 153 4.33 14.97 14.35
CA MET A 153 3.00 15.33 14.82
C MET A 153 2.11 14.08 14.86
N GLY A 154 1.76 13.63 16.05
CA GLY A 154 0.81 12.54 16.25
C GLY A 154 -0.63 13.02 16.09
N ILE A 155 -1.36 12.45 15.13
CA ILE A 155 -2.78 12.75 14.92
C ILE A 155 -3.63 11.66 15.57
N THR A 156 -4.47 12.05 16.52
CA THR A 156 -5.45 11.16 17.14
C THR A 156 -6.86 11.74 17.00
N LYS A 157 -7.85 10.87 16.93
CA LYS A 157 -9.27 11.26 16.98
C LYS A 157 -9.77 11.17 18.42
N ALA A 158 -10.84 11.90 18.72
CA ALA A 158 -11.49 11.84 20.04
C ALA A 158 -12.10 10.47 20.36
N TYR A 159 -12.29 9.64 19.33
CA TYR A 159 -12.73 8.24 19.41
C TYR A 159 -11.94 7.41 18.40
N THR A 160 -11.91 6.11 18.62
CA THR A 160 -11.15 5.16 17.80
C THR A 160 -12.03 4.55 16.71
N THR A 161 -11.41 4.25 15.57
CA THR A 161 -12.11 3.55 14.49
C THR A 161 -11.20 2.57 13.80
N ARG A 162 -11.76 1.46 13.33
CA ARG A 162 -11.01 0.45 12.58
C ARG A 162 -11.73 0.07 11.29
N VAL A 163 -10.99 0.12 10.19
CA VAL A 163 -11.40 -0.49 8.92
C VAL A 163 -10.81 -1.89 8.86
N GLY A 164 -11.60 -2.88 8.44
CA GLY A 164 -11.14 -4.27 8.31
C GLY A 164 -11.27 -5.06 9.61
N ARG A 165 -10.64 -6.23 9.64
CA ARG A 165 -10.69 -7.15 10.79
C ARG A 165 -9.55 -6.86 11.78
N GLY A 166 -9.54 -7.62 12.86
CA GLY A 166 -8.50 -7.60 13.89
C GLY A 166 -9.00 -7.11 15.24
N PRO A 167 -8.19 -7.28 16.30
CA PRO A 167 -8.54 -6.88 17.65
C PRO A 167 -8.92 -5.40 17.72
N PHE A 168 -9.97 -5.12 18.50
CA PHE A 168 -10.39 -3.77 18.79
C PHE A 168 -10.96 -3.72 20.22
N PRO A 169 -10.10 -3.57 21.25
CA PRO A 169 -10.50 -3.72 22.64
C PRO A 169 -11.59 -2.75 23.10
N THR A 170 -11.63 -1.55 22.53
CA THR A 170 -12.59 -0.49 22.86
C THR A 170 -13.80 -0.46 21.93
N GLU A 171 -13.98 -1.46 21.06
CA GLU A 171 -15.11 -1.47 20.13
C GLU A 171 -16.45 -1.35 20.85
N MET A 172 -17.19 -0.29 20.52
CA MET A 172 -18.55 -0.08 20.99
C MET A 172 -19.53 -1.03 20.30
N GLN A 173 -20.67 -1.29 20.93
CA GLN A 173 -21.74 -2.10 20.37
C GLN A 173 -23.07 -1.36 20.40
N GLY A 174 -24.02 -1.84 19.60
CA GLY A 174 -25.40 -1.35 19.61
C GLY A 174 -25.55 0.09 19.09
N GLU A 175 -26.43 0.86 19.72
CA GLU A 175 -26.83 2.19 19.24
C GLU A 175 -25.72 3.24 19.35
N LEU A 176 -24.86 3.15 20.37
CA LEU A 176 -23.74 4.09 20.53
C LEU A 176 -22.75 3.97 19.37
N GLU A 177 -22.45 2.75 18.93
CA GLU A 177 -21.55 2.52 17.79
C GLU A 177 -22.13 3.08 16.49
N LYS A 178 -23.44 2.85 16.25
CA LYS A 178 -24.14 3.40 15.08
C LYS A 178 -24.18 4.92 15.11
N TYR A 179 -24.46 5.51 16.26
CA TYR A 179 -24.48 6.96 16.45
C TYR A 179 -23.12 7.57 16.13
N THR A 180 -22.04 7.06 16.75
CA THR A 180 -20.68 7.53 16.53
C THR A 180 -20.28 7.40 15.07
N ARG A 181 -20.57 6.25 14.44
CA ARG A 181 -20.28 6.04 13.01
C ARG A 181 -20.99 7.06 12.13
N GLN A 182 -22.28 7.28 12.32
CA GLN A 182 -23.07 8.19 11.51
C GLN A 182 -22.62 9.64 11.69
N LYS A 183 -22.46 10.09 12.93
CA LYS A 183 -22.01 11.46 13.23
C LYS A 183 -20.59 11.75 12.76
N GLY A 184 -19.70 10.75 12.86
CA GLY A 184 -18.33 10.85 12.38
C GLY A 184 -18.15 10.70 10.88
N GLY A 185 -19.20 10.32 10.14
CA GLY A 185 -19.07 9.97 8.71
C GLY A 185 -18.11 8.81 8.47
N GLU A 186 -18.08 7.82 9.39
CA GLU A 186 -17.06 6.78 9.43
C GLU A 186 -17.32 5.65 8.45
N PHE A 187 -17.13 5.99 7.17
CA PHE A 187 -17.22 5.11 6.02
C PHE A 187 -15.92 5.15 5.21
N GLY A 188 -15.62 4.06 4.49
CA GLY A 188 -14.47 4.01 3.60
C GLY A 188 -14.66 5.00 2.44
N ALA A 189 -13.71 5.92 2.24
CA ALA A 189 -13.82 6.97 1.22
C ALA A 189 -14.02 6.46 -0.21
N THR A 190 -13.48 5.27 -0.55
CA THR A 190 -13.68 4.66 -1.87
C THR A 190 -14.65 3.48 -1.87
N THR A 191 -14.72 2.72 -0.78
CA THR A 191 -15.52 1.48 -0.74
C THR A 191 -16.89 1.65 -0.12
N GLY A 192 -17.15 2.77 0.55
CA GLY A 192 -18.35 2.99 1.37
C GLY A 192 -18.46 2.06 2.58
N ARG A 193 -17.46 1.21 2.84
CA ARG A 193 -17.53 0.19 3.90
C ARG A 193 -17.62 0.86 5.28
N PRO A 194 -18.58 0.47 6.14
CA PRO A 194 -18.66 1.03 7.49
C PRO A 194 -17.43 0.67 8.30
N ARG A 195 -16.92 1.64 9.07
CA ARG A 195 -15.84 1.40 10.03
C ARG A 195 -16.43 0.94 11.36
N ARG A 196 -15.69 0.10 12.08
CA ARG A 196 -15.97 -0.22 13.48
C ARG A 196 -15.59 1.00 14.32
N CYS A 197 -16.37 1.36 15.34
CA CYS A 197 -16.12 2.52 16.19
C CYS A 197 -15.97 2.11 17.65
N GLY A 198 -15.16 2.85 18.41
CA GLY A 198 -14.78 2.55 19.79
C GLY A 198 -14.31 3.78 20.54
#